data_AF-F5L4U1-F1
#
_entry.id   AF-F5L4U1-F1
#
_cell.length_a   1.000
_cell.length_b   1.000
_cell.length_c   1.000
_cell.angle_alpha   90.00
_cell.angle_beta   90.00
_cell.angle_gamma   90.00
#
_symmetry.space_group_name_H-M   'P 1'
#
loop_
_entity.id
_entity.type
_entity.pdbx_description
1 polymer ?
#
loop_
_entity_poly.entity_id
_entity_poly.type
_entity_poly.pdbx_seq_one_letter_code
_entity_poly.pdbx_strand_id
1 'polypeptide(L)'
;MRRLTLKQIKEKVQQNRVTIDNAVHQFRARSKEQGWNMKRTRPRDADEIKALNLLAKRMFDDLRRSGKVMYDKESRVLKIDKLTKC
;
A
#
# COMPACT_ATOMS: atom_id res chain seq x y z
N MET A 1 -0.68 -28.09 16.14
CA MET A 1 -0.13 -26.86 15.49
C MET A 1 1.35 -26.72 15.85
N ARG A 2 2.25 -26.63 14.87
CA ARG A 2 3.69 -26.45 15.14
C ARG A 2 3.95 -24.99 15.54
N ARG A 3 4.65 -24.78 16.66
CA ARG A 3 5.06 -23.44 17.12
C ARG A 3 6.25 -22.98 16.25
N LEU A 4 6.01 -22.01 15.38
CA LEU A 4 7.06 -21.36 14.59
C LEU A 4 7.76 -20.30 15.45
N THR A 5 9.08 -20.19 15.32
CA THR A 5 9.83 -19.10 15.96
C THR A 5 9.62 -17.78 15.20
N LEU A 6 9.83 -16.64 15.88
CA LEU A 6 9.75 -15.32 15.24
C LEU A 6 10.66 -15.19 14.01
N LYS A 7 11.84 -15.84 14.04
CA LYS A 7 12.77 -15.88 12.92
C LYS A 7 12.18 -16.61 11.71
N GLN A 8 11.61 -17.80 11.94
CA GLN A 8 10.96 -18.59 10.88
C GLN A 8 9.74 -17.87 10.28
N ILE A 9 8.99 -17.13 11.09
CA ILE A 9 7.86 -16.31 10.59
C ILE A 9 8.37 -15.19 9.69
N LYS A 10 9.43 -14.47 10.10
CA LYS A 10 10.03 -13.40 9.28
C LYS A 10 10.57 -13.92 7.96
N GLU A 11 11.30 -15.04 7.98
CA GLU A 11 11.83 -15.67 6.76
C GLU A 11 10.70 -16.09 5.81
N LYS A 12 9.64 -16.71 6.33
CA LYS A 12 8.48 -17.12 5.54
C LYS A 12 7.74 -15.94 4.93
N VAL A 13 7.55 -14.85 5.69
CA VAL A 13 6.95 -13.61 5.18
C VAL A 13 7.81 -12.99 4.09
N GLN A 14 9.14 -12.98 4.27
CA GLN A 14 10.06 -12.41 3.30
C GLN A 14 10.09 -13.21 2.00
N GLN A 15 10.15 -14.54 2.07
CA GLN A 15 10.07 -15.42 0.89
C GLN A 15 8.75 -15.24 0.14
N ASN A 16 7.63 -15.21 0.87
CA ASN A 16 6.32 -15.00 0.26
C ASN A 16 6.20 -13.63 -0.42
N ARG A 17 6.77 -12.57 0.16
CA ARG A 17 6.78 -11.23 -0.44
C ARG A 17 7.43 -11.22 -1.82
N VAL A 18 8.62 -11.80 -1.94
CA VAL A 18 9.34 -11.85 -3.23
C VAL A 18 8.52 -12.58 -4.30
N THR A 19 7.92 -13.71 -3.95
CA THR A 19 7.07 -14.48 -4.87
C THR A 19 5.82 -13.70 -5.28
N ILE A 20 5.16 -13.03 -4.33
CA ILE A 20 3.98 -12.19 -4.59
C ILE A 20 4.36 -11.01 -5.50
N ASP A 21 5.45 -10.32 -5.21
CA ASP A 21 5.90 -9.16 -5.97
C ASP A 21 6.22 -9.56 -7.43
N ASN A 22 6.89 -10.69 -7.62
CA ASN A 22 7.16 -11.24 -8.95
C ASN A 22 5.87 -11.61 -9.70
N ALA A 23 4.91 -12.25 -9.04
CA ALA A 23 3.63 -12.59 -9.65
C ALA A 23 2.83 -11.34 -10.05
N VAL A 24 2.82 -10.31 -9.19
CA VAL A 24 2.18 -9.01 -9.48
C VAL A 24 2.87 -8.31 -10.64
N HIS A 25 4.21 -8.36 -10.71
CA HIS A 25 4.97 -7.78 -11.81
C HIS A 25 4.62 -8.47 -13.14
N GLN A 26 4.66 -9.80 -13.18
CA GLN A 26 4.29 -10.57 -14.37
C GLN A 26 2.84 -10.31 -14.81
N PHE A 27 1.92 -10.24 -13.85
CA PHE A 27 0.53 -9.90 -14.12
C PHE A 27 0.39 -8.52 -14.78
N ARG A 28 1.08 -7.50 -14.26
CA ARG A 28 1.06 -6.15 -14.83
C ARG A 28 1.65 -6.11 -16.23
N ALA A 29 2.78 -6.79 -16.46
CA ALA A 29 3.41 -6.87 -17.77
C ALA A 29 2.47 -7.48 -18.81
N ARG A 30 1.88 -8.64 -18.50
CA ARG A 30 0.90 -9.31 -19.37
C ARG A 30 -0.36 -8.48 -19.59
N SER A 31 -0.88 -7.83 -18.55
CA SER A 31 -2.06 -6.97 -18.65
C SER A 31 -1.83 -5.77 -19.58
N LYS A 32 -0.60 -5.23 -19.59
CA LYS A 32 -0.20 -4.14 -20.49
C LYS A 32 -0.12 -4.61 -21.95
N GLU A 33 0.48 -5.77 -22.19
CA GLU A 33 0.60 -6.38 -23.52
C GLU A 33 -0.76 -6.75 -24.13
N GLN A 34 -1.69 -7.24 -23.30
CA GLN A 34 -3.03 -7.65 -23.73
C GLN A 34 -4.03 -6.48 -23.82
N GLY A 35 -3.59 -5.23 -23.56
CA GLY A 35 -4.45 -4.06 -23.64
C GLY A 35 -5.57 -4.04 -22.58
N TRP A 36 -5.41 -4.77 -21.47
CA TRP A 36 -6.40 -4.80 -20.41
C TRP A 36 -6.54 -3.41 -19.80
N ASN A 37 -7.69 -2.80 -20.03
CA ASN A 37 -8.02 -1.52 -19.43
C ASN A 37 -8.26 -1.74 -17.94
N MET A 38 -7.26 -1.46 -17.09
CA MET A 38 -7.36 -1.57 -15.63
C MET A 38 -8.35 -0.57 -15.00
N LYS A 39 -9.11 0.16 -15.82
CA LYS A 39 -10.24 0.99 -15.37
C LYS A 39 -11.35 0.09 -14.87
N ARG A 40 -11.89 0.45 -13.71
CA ARG A 40 -13.04 -0.25 -13.13
C ARG A 40 -14.26 -0.02 -14.02
N THR A 41 -14.92 -1.10 -14.42
CA THR A 41 -16.16 -1.07 -15.19
C THR A 41 -17.40 -0.88 -14.31
N ARG A 42 -17.28 -1.12 -13.00
CA ARG A 42 -18.35 -0.95 -12.01
C ARG A 42 -17.97 -0.01 -10.85
N PRO A 43 -18.97 0.60 -10.18
CA PRO A 43 -18.79 1.27 -8.90
C PRO A 43 -18.21 0.35 -7.82
N ARG A 44 -17.63 0.95 -6.78
CA ARG A 44 -17.14 0.22 -5.59
C ARG A 44 -18.33 -0.23 -4.75
N ASP A 45 -18.28 -1.46 -4.26
CA ASP A 45 -19.20 -1.87 -3.20
C ASP A 45 -18.76 -1.31 -1.85
N ALA A 46 -19.63 -1.43 -0.85
CA ALA A 46 -19.40 -0.84 0.47
C ALA A 46 -18.16 -1.43 1.18
N ASP A 47 -17.87 -2.71 0.97
CA ASP A 47 -16.77 -3.38 1.65
C ASP A 47 -15.42 -3.06 1.00
N GLU A 48 -15.39 -2.93 -0.34
CA GLU A 48 -14.25 -2.36 -1.07
C GLU A 48 -13.92 -0.94 -0.58
N ILE A 49 -14.94 -0.11 -0.34
CA ILE A 49 -14.75 1.25 0.19
C ILE A 49 -14.16 1.19 1.59
N LYS A 50 -14.73 0.37 2.49
CA LYS A 50 -14.23 0.22 3.86
C LYS A 50 -12.77 -0.26 3.86
N ALA A 51 -12.44 -1.25 3.03
CA ALA A 51 -11.08 -1.77 2.92
C ALA A 51 -10.10 -0.69 2.43
N LEU A 52 -10.47 0.09 1.41
CA LEU A 52 -9.64 1.18 0.91
C LEU A 52 -9.46 2.30 1.94
N ASN A 53 -10.52 2.65 2.68
CA ASN A 53 -10.44 3.64 3.75
C ASN A 53 -9.51 3.17 4.88
N LEU A 54 -9.58 1.89 5.26
CA LEU A 54 -8.70 1.32 6.26
C LEU A 54 -7.23 1.36 5.81
N LEU A 55 -6.96 1.01 4.55
CA LEU A 55 -5.62 1.06 3.97
C LEU A 55 -5.09 2.50 3.93
N ALA A 56 -5.92 3.45 3.49
CA ALA A 56 -5.56 4.87 3.45
C ALA A 56 -5.26 5.43 4.85
N LYS A 57 -6.09 5.10 5.85
CA LYS A 57 -5.88 5.49 7.24
C LYS A 57 -4.57 4.94 7.79
N ARG A 58 -4.30 3.65 7.58
CA ARG A 58 -3.05 3.02 8.02
C ARG A 58 -1.83 3.67 7.39
N MET A 59 -1.87 3.91 6.07
CA MET A 59 -0.79 4.59 5.36
C MET A 59 -0.56 6.00 5.91
N PHE A 60 -1.63 6.75 6.20
CA PHE A 60 -1.54 8.07 6.81
C PHE A 60 -0.88 8.02 8.19
N ASP A 61 -1.32 7.11 9.06
CA ASP A 61 -0.76 6.96 10.39
C ASP A 61 0.72 6.57 10.36
N ASP A 62 1.11 5.66 9.45
CA ASP A 62 2.51 5.27 9.26
C ASP A 62 3.35 6.45 8.76
N LEU A 63 2.82 7.25 7.82
CA LEU A 63 3.51 8.45 7.33
C LEU A 63 3.67 9.52 8.42
N ARG A 64 2.62 9.73 9.22
CA ARG A 64 2.65 10.64 10.37
C ARG A 64 3.69 10.21 11.41
N ARG A 65 3.74 8.91 11.75
CA ARG A 65 4.75 8.35 12.67
C ARG A 65 6.17 8.49 12.13
N SER A 66 6.35 8.36 10.82
CA SER A 66 7.65 8.52 10.17
C SER A 66 8.09 9.98 9.97
N GLY A 67 7.28 10.96 10.39
CA GLY A 67 7.57 12.39 10.23
C GLY A 67 7.38 12.92 8.80
N LYS A 68 6.87 12.11 7.87
CA LYS A 68 6.65 12.51 6.45
C LYS A 68 5.35 13.26 6.22
N VAL A 69 4.47 13.22 7.21
CA VAL A 69 3.23 14.00 7.27
C VAL A 69 3.28 14.76 8.58
N MET A 70 3.40 16.07 8.51
CA MET A 70 3.53 16.95 9.66
C MET A 70 2.56 18.11 9.54
N TYR A 71 2.05 18.54 10.69
CA TYR A 71 1.28 19.78 10.76
C TYR A 71 2.24 20.95 10.95
N ASP A 72 2.25 21.88 10.00
CA ASP A 72 2.98 23.13 10.14
C ASP A 72 2.12 24.14 10.89
N LYS A 73 2.59 24.55 12.07
CA LYS A 73 1.86 25.46 12.95
C LYS A 73 1.82 26.90 12.43
N GLU A 74 2.82 27.33 11.67
CA GLU A 74 2.92 28.71 11.18
C GLU A 74 1.93 28.94 10.03
N SER A 75 1.94 28.05 9.05
CA SER A 75 1.05 28.12 7.89
C SER A 75 -0.32 27.49 8.15
N ARG A 76 -0.50 26.77 9.26
CA ARG A 76 -1.72 26.02 9.63
C ARG A 76 -2.15 24.99 8.58
N VAL A 77 -1.17 24.39 7.88
CA VAL A 77 -1.42 23.39 6.84
C VAL A 77 -0.77 22.05 7.19
N LEU A 78 -1.39 20.99 6.70
CA LEU A 78 -0.79 19.66 6.73
C LEU A 78 0.23 19.54 5.59
N LYS A 79 1.51 19.45 5.92
CA LYS A 79 2.60 19.22 4.97
C LYS A 79 2.81 17.71 4.78
N ILE A 80 2.97 17.30 3.52
CA ILE A 80 3.25 15.92 3.12
C ILE A 80 4.48 15.95 2.22
N ASP A 81 5.60 15.38 2.68
CA ASP A 81 6.90 15.51 2.02
C ASP A 81 6.90 15.09 0.54
N LYS A 82 6.06 14.11 0.18
CA LYS A 82 5.94 13.64 -1.21
C LYS A 82 5.23 14.62 -2.15
N LEU A 83 4.45 15.57 -1.61
CA LEU A 83 3.63 16.51 -2.38
C LEU A 83 4.17 17.94 -2.34
N THR A 84 5.11 18.23 -1.45
CA THR A 84 5.96 19.41 -1.53
C THR A 84 6.92 19.24 -2.71
N LYS A 85 6.53 19.71 -3.89
CA LYS A 85 7.46 20.01 -4.97
C LYS A 85 8.30 21.21 -4.51
N CYS A 86 9.60 21.04 -4.39
CA CYS A 86 10.55 22.15 -4.55
C CYS A 86 10.76 22.39 -6.04
#